data_AF-A0A0S7XT41-F1
#
_entry.id   AF-A0A0S7XT41-F1
#
_cell.length_a   1.000
_cell.length_b   1.000
_cell.length_c   1.000
_cell.angle_alpha   90.00
_cell.angle_beta   90.00
_cell.angle_gamma   90.00
#
_symmetry.space_group_name_H-M   'P 1'
#
loop_
_entity.id
_entity.type
_entity.pdbx_description
1 polymer ?
#
loop_
_entity_poly.entity_id
_entity_poly.type
_entity_poly.pdbx_seq_one_letter_code
_entity_poly.pdbx_strand_id
1 'polypeptide(L)'
;MTRRRTLKLLHLASTAWFMLCAGYILVLALRQAGVHWWVIFSLSGYSALLIFLLTSLYLFAIFGGAARSQKIEVEHPLTSTTYYIVFYVSTPFLGSLAGCMGMTGENRLAQFLLGVALGTLGATFFVWVIVDPIAGLLEMLLVPASRKHRAERLAEAKAQREREQKDRERLLAKVFAQEELNRRRWQEALQPDAEKLAGLLTTDEIDFEQAEREAVDIGVKAWQIGGLSCMRELRDMAMAMCKNKCQDSAIIDYISTWWDGIGNWRNSSLAQNNKSLSTTRLAFF
;
A
#
# COMPACT_ATOMS: atom_id res chain seq x y z
N MET A 1 39.95 -2.72 -0.08
CA MET A 1 38.90 -3.76 0.03
C MET A 1 38.68 -4.30 1.46
N THR A 2 39.63 -4.15 2.39
CA THR A 2 39.56 -4.70 3.77
C THR A 2 38.53 -4.02 4.68
N ARG A 3 38.42 -2.69 4.65
CA ARG A 3 37.54 -1.90 5.53
C ARG A 3 36.04 -2.20 5.40
N ARG A 4 35.55 -2.43 4.18
CA ARG A 4 34.13 -2.81 3.96
C ARG A 4 33.82 -4.21 4.49
N ARG A 5 34.79 -5.13 4.46
CA ARG A 5 34.64 -6.48 5.03
C ARG A 5 34.64 -6.43 6.55
N THR A 6 35.53 -5.65 7.17
CA THR A 6 35.56 -5.51 8.64
C THR A 6 34.29 -4.86 9.18
N LEU A 7 33.76 -3.82 8.53
CA LEU A 7 32.49 -3.22 8.93
C LEU A 7 31.30 -4.19 8.80
N LYS A 8 31.25 -5.00 7.74
CA LYS A 8 30.21 -6.02 7.57
C LYS A 8 30.28 -7.11 8.64
N LEU A 9 31.49 -7.57 8.95
CA LEU A 9 31.70 -8.56 10.02
C LEU A 9 31.35 -7.99 11.39
N LEU A 10 31.76 -6.75 11.67
CA LEU A 10 31.42 -6.06 12.92
C LEU A 10 29.90 -5.89 13.04
N HIS A 11 29.23 -5.49 11.96
CA HIS A 11 27.77 -5.41 11.93
C HIS A 11 27.12 -6.76 12.18
N LEU A 12 27.55 -7.82 11.50
CA LEU A 12 27.00 -9.16 11.69
C LEU A 12 27.18 -9.64 13.14
N ALA A 13 28.38 -9.47 13.69
CA ALA A 13 28.68 -9.83 15.08
C ALA A 13 27.83 -9.03 16.07
N SER A 14 27.71 -7.72 15.84
CA SER A 14 26.91 -6.80 16.65
C SER A 14 25.42 -7.15 16.64
N THR A 15 24.86 -7.43 15.45
CA THR A 15 23.47 -7.88 15.30
C THR A 15 23.25 -9.23 15.97
N ALA A 16 24.15 -10.20 15.76
CA ALA A 16 24.05 -11.52 16.39
C ALA A 16 24.08 -11.40 17.93
N TRP A 17 25.00 -10.58 18.46
CA TRP A 17 25.10 -10.30 19.89
C TRP A 17 23.82 -9.66 20.45
N PHE A 18 23.31 -8.62 19.79
CA PHE A 18 22.06 -7.97 20.17
C PHE A 18 20.88 -8.97 20.20
N MET A 19 20.74 -9.80 19.16
CA MET A 19 19.68 -10.82 19.09
C MET A 19 19.82 -11.87 20.19
N LEU A 20 21.04 -12.27 20.56
CA LEU A 20 21.29 -13.17 21.69
C LEU A 20 20.88 -12.52 23.02
N CYS A 21 21.23 -11.25 23.27
CA CYS A 21 20.82 -10.52 24.46
C CYS A 21 19.30 -10.35 24.55
N ALA A 22 18.65 -9.96 23.44
CA ALA A 22 17.20 -9.84 23.37
C ALA A 22 16.51 -11.19 23.60
N GLY A 23 16.99 -12.25 22.94
CA GLY A 23 16.49 -13.61 23.11
C GLY A 23 16.65 -14.13 24.54
N TYR A 24 17.79 -13.86 25.19
CA TYR A 24 18.03 -14.21 26.59
C TYR A 24 17.02 -13.54 27.53
N ILE A 25 16.79 -12.23 27.36
CA ILE A 25 15.80 -11.49 28.16
C ILE A 25 14.40 -12.04 27.91
N LEU A 26 14.05 -12.32 26.65
CA LEU A 26 12.75 -12.89 26.29
C LEU A 26 12.53 -14.26 26.97
N VAL A 27 13.51 -15.16 26.88
CA VAL A 27 13.42 -16.50 27.51
C VAL A 27 13.32 -16.38 29.04
N LEU A 28 14.10 -15.49 29.66
CA LEU A 28 14.00 -15.24 31.10
C LEU A 28 12.62 -14.70 31.48
N ALA A 29 12.09 -13.72 30.75
CA ALA A 29 10.76 -13.15 30.99
C ALA A 29 9.67 -14.22 30.83
N LEU A 30 9.76 -15.06 29.79
CA LEU A 30 8.83 -16.17 29.57
C LEU A 30 8.91 -17.23 30.69
N ARG A 31 10.12 -17.54 31.15
CA ARG A 31 10.33 -18.48 32.26
C ARG A 31 9.77 -17.94 33.57
N GLN A 32 9.97 -16.65 33.86
CA GLN A 32 9.43 -15.98 35.05
C GLN A 32 7.91 -15.85 35.00
N ALA A 33 7.33 -15.71 33.80
CA ALA A 33 5.87 -15.67 33.61
C ALA A 33 5.19 -17.05 33.74
N GLY A 34 5.96 -18.15 33.81
CA GLY A 34 5.53 -19.49 34.23
C GLY A 34 4.16 -19.97 33.73
N VAL A 35 4.06 -20.49 32.50
CA VAL A 35 2.90 -21.27 31.95
C VAL A 35 1.50 -20.62 32.10
N HIS A 36 1.37 -19.40 32.63
CA HIS A 36 0.11 -18.66 32.74
C HIS A 36 0.09 -17.57 31.66
N TRP A 37 0.00 -18.02 30.39
CA TRP A 37 -0.09 -17.17 29.20
C TRP A 37 -1.19 -16.09 29.28
N TRP A 38 -2.19 -16.31 30.13
CA TRP A 38 -3.29 -15.37 30.39
C TRP A 38 -2.89 -14.09 31.14
N VAL A 39 -1.76 -14.07 31.87
CA VAL A 39 -1.33 -12.91 32.68
C VAL A 39 -0.45 -11.93 31.90
N ILE A 40 0.03 -12.30 30.70
CA ILE A 40 0.82 -11.40 29.82
C ILE A 40 -0.01 -10.16 29.39
N PHE A 41 -1.35 -10.27 29.45
CA PHE A 41 -2.28 -9.17 29.21
C PHE A 41 -2.67 -8.36 30.45
N SER A 42 -2.32 -8.80 31.66
CA SER A 42 -2.48 -7.96 32.85
C SER A 42 -1.27 -7.04 32.97
N LEU A 43 -1.56 -5.76 33.17
CA LEU A 43 -0.69 -4.59 33.28
C LEU A 43 0.42 -4.72 34.36
N SER A 44 1.27 -5.74 34.27
CA SER A 44 2.41 -6.00 35.15
C SER A 44 3.71 -5.74 34.38
N GLY A 45 4.79 -5.33 35.07
CA GLY A 45 6.04 -4.85 34.47
C GLY A 45 6.71 -5.77 33.43
N TYR A 46 6.33 -7.05 33.36
CA TYR A 46 6.77 -7.98 32.33
C TYR A 46 6.17 -7.69 30.95
N SER A 47 4.94 -7.17 30.89
CA SER A 47 4.31 -6.71 29.64
C SER A 47 5.07 -5.51 29.07
N ALA A 48 5.56 -4.60 29.92
CA ALA A 48 6.38 -3.47 29.49
C ALA A 48 7.71 -3.92 28.87
N LEU A 49 8.37 -4.94 29.42
CA LEU A 49 9.60 -5.50 28.83
C LEU A 49 9.34 -6.19 27.48
N LEU A 50 8.21 -6.88 27.34
CA LEU A 50 7.84 -7.57 26.10
C LEU A 50 7.42 -6.56 25.02
N ILE A 51 6.64 -5.53 25.38
CA ILE A 51 6.31 -4.39 24.52
C ILE A 51 7.59 -3.66 24.12
N PHE A 52 8.49 -3.41 25.07
CA PHE A 52 9.77 -2.77 24.79
C PHE A 52 10.58 -3.61 23.81
N LEU A 53 10.69 -4.93 24.00
CA LEU A 53 11.40 -5.84 23.11
C LEU A 53 10.74 -5.97 21.72
N LEU A 54 9.41 -6.00 21.63
CA LEU A 54 8.70 -5.97 20.36
C LEU A 54 8.88 -4.64 19.64
N THR A 55 8.75 -3.54 20.36
CA THR A 55 9.04 -2.18 19.85
C THR A 55 10.49 -2.09 19.40
N SER A 56 11.41 -2.71 20.13
CA SER A 56 12.83 -2.80 19.81
C SER A 56 13.06 -3.48 18.47
N LEU A 57 12.49 -4.67 18.30
CA LEU A 57 12.59 -5.45 17.07
C LEU A 57 11.88 -4.77 15.91
N TYR A 58 10.74 -4.12 16.17
CA TYR A 58 9.97 -3.39 15.18
C TYR A 58 10.72 -2.15 14.67
N LEU A 59 11.25 -1.33 15.57
CA LEU A 59 12.11 -0.20 15.22
C LEU A 59 13.36 -0.70 14.50
N PHE A 60 13.92 -1.86 14.90
CA PHE A 60 15.08 -2.45 14.22
C PHE A 60 14.76 -2.84 12.78
N ALA A 61 13.61 -3.46 12.55
CA ALA A 61 13.17 -3.83 11.21
C ALA A 61 12.91 -2.59 10.32
N ILE A 62 12.26 -1.55 10.85
CA ILE A 62 11.92 -0.34 10.10
C ILE A 62 13.16 0.50 9.82
N PHE A 63 13.96 0.84 10.83
CA PHE A 63 15.11 1.71 10.65
C PHE A 63 16.30 0.97 10.01
N GLY A 64 16.51 -0.30 10.35
CA GLY A 64 17.49 -1.15 9.67
C GLY A 64 17.13 -1.44 8.21
N GLY A 65 15.83 -1.54 7.89
CA GLY A 65 15.32 -1.68 6.52
C GLY A 65 15.39 -0.37 5.72
N ALA A 66 15.03 0.75 6.33
CA ALA A 66 15.02 2.07 5.69
C ALA A 66 16.42 2.65 5.44
N ALA A 67 17.38 2.39 6.35
CA ALA A 67 18.76 2.86 6.22
C ALA A 67 19.51 2.22 5.04
N ARG A 68 19.08 1.04 4.56
CA ARG A 68 19.71 0.38 3.39
C ARG A 68 19.44 1.08 2.06
N SER A 69 18.51 2.04 1.99
CA SER A 69 18.31 2.86 0.79
C SER A 69 19.16 4.13 0.75
N GLN A 70 20.11 4.31 1.69
CA GLN A 70 21.05 5.42 1.74
C GLN A 70 21.96 5.46 0.50
N LYS A 71 21.44 6.06 -0.57
CA LYS A 71 22.17 6.50 -1.75
C LYS A 71 22.50 7.99 -1.65
N ILE A 72 22.66 8.52 -0.44
CA ILE A 72 22.85 9.96 -0.23
C ILE A 72 23.85 10.25 0.90
N GLU A 73 25.10 9.79 0.71
CA GLU A 73 26.25 10.24 1.52
C GLU A 73 26.38 11.79 1.51
N VAL A 74 25.83 12.46 0.50
CA VAL A 74 25.89 13.93 0.33
C VAL A 74 24.93 14.68 1.28
N GLU A 75 23.82 14.07 1.71
CA GLU A 75 22.81 14.76 2.54
C GLU A 75 23.05 14.63 4.04
N HIS A 76 23.82 13.63 4.44
CA HIS A 76 23.99 13.22 5.82
C HIS A 76 25.48 13.13 6.18
N PRO A 77 26.25 14.23 6.12
CA PRO A 77 27.70 14.18 6.22
C PRO A 77 28.21 13.75 7.61
N LEU A 78 27.42 13.91 8.68
CA LEU A 78 27.82 13.51 10.04
C LEU A 78 27.50 12.04 10.32
N THR A 79 26.33 11.58 9.91
CA THR A 79 25.87 10.19 10.12
C THR A 79 26.42 9.24 9.06
N SER A 80 26.88 9.74 7.91
CA SER A 80 27.65 8.95 6.91
C SER A 80 29.15 8.86 7.21
N THR A 81 29.68 9.65 8.16
CA THR A 81 31.09 9.58 8.53
C THR A 81 31.42 8.18 9.06
N THR A 82 32.60 7.66 8.70
CA THR A 82 32.96 6.30 9.16
C THR A 82 33.06 6.19 10.68
N TYR A 83 33.38 7.28 11.39
CA TYR A 83 33.39 7.31 12.85
C TYR A 83 31.99 7.06 13.43
N TYR A 84 30.97 7.70 12.88
CA TYR A 84 29.58 7.50 13.29
C TYR A 84 29.11 6.08 13.01
N ILE A 85 29.41 5.55 11.82
CA ILE A 85 29.04 4.18 11.45
C ILE A 85 29.71 3.17 12.38
N VAL A 86 31.01 3.33 12.68
CA VAL A 86 31.71 2.44 13.60
C VAL A 86 31.12 2.55 15.01
N PHE A 87 30.87 3.76 15.50
CA PHE A 87 30.23 4.00 16.79
C PHE A 87 28.87 3.29 16.87
N TYR A 88 27.99 3.55 15.92
CA TYR A 88 26.65 2.99 15.82
C TYR A 88 26.66 1.45 15.77
N VAL A 89 27.53 0.88 14.94
CA VAL A 89 27.66 -0.57 14.82
C VAL A 89 28.26 -1.18 16.10
N SER A 90 29.15 -0.47 16.80
CA SER A 90 29.75 -0.93 18.06
C SER A 90 28.86 -0.75 19.29
N THR A 91 27.74 -0.03 19.18
CA THR A 91 26.86 0.32 20.31
C THR A 91 26.42 -0.90 21.15
N PRO A 92 26.01 -2.06 20.59
CA PRO A 92 25.68 -3.23 21.40
C PRO A 92 26.83 -3.70 22.30
N PHE A 93 28.06 -3.67 21.78
CA PHE A 93 29.24 -4.05 22.57
C PHE A 93 29.57 -3.02 23.66
N LEU A 94 29.44 -1.73 23.35
CA LEU A 94 29.59 -0.67 24.34
C LEU A 94 28.54 -0.77 25.46
N GLY A 95 27.30 -1.11 25.09
CA GLY A 95 26.23 -1.39 26.05
C GLY A 95 26.51 -2.61 26.92
N SER A 96 27.05 -3.69 26.32
CA SER A 96 27.50 -4.86 27.07
C SER A 96 28.59 -4.50 28.08
N LEU A 97 29.58 -3.69 27.69
CA LEU A 97 30.65 -3.24 28.58
C LEU A 97 30.10 -2.38 29.73
N ALA A 98 29.18 -1.45 29.42
CA ALA A 98 28.51 -0.64 30.43
C ALA A 98 27.71 -1.52 31.41
N GLY A 99 27.03 -2.56 30.91
CA GLY A 99 26.36 -3.56 31.73
C GLY A 99 27.32 -4.36 32.62
N CYS A 100 28.47 -4.80 32.09
CA CYS A 100 29.51 -5.47 32.87
C CYS A 100 30.00 -4.58 34.03
N MET A 101 30.27 -3.30 33.75
CA MET A 101 30.70 -2.33 34.76
C MET A 101 29.61 -2.08 35.80
N GLY A 102 28.35 -1.95 35.38
CA GLY A 102 27.21 -1.76 36.28
C GLY A 102 26.92 -2.95 37.21
N MET A 103 27.32 -4.16 36.81
CA MET A 103 27.14 -5.39 37.61
C MET A 103 28.39 -5.76 38.44
N THR A 104 29.35 -4.85 38.57
CA THR A 104 30.53 -5.08 39.42
C THR A 104 30.12 -5.33 40.88
N GLY A 105 30.54 -6.46 41.43
CA GLY A 105 30.20 -6.88 42.80
C GLY A 105 29.01 -7.84 42.92
N GLU A 106 28.31 -8.15 41.82
CA GLU A 106 27.26 -9.15 41.82
C GLU A 106 27.83 -10.57 41.69
N ASN A 107 27.46 -11.46 42.61
CA ASN A 107 28.02 -12.82 42.67
C ASN A 107 27.17 -13.85 41.91
N ARG A 108 25.93 -13.49 41.53
CA ARG A 108 25.04 -14.39 40.80
C ARG A 108 25.19 -14.21 39.29
N LEU A 109 25.71 -15.25 38.64
CA LEU A 109 25.92 -15.28 37.18
C LEU A 109 24.67 -14.93 36.36
N ALA A 110 23.48 -15.35 36.79
CA ALA A 110 22.23 -15.03 36.10
C ALA A 110 21.90 -13.52 36.13
N GLN A 111 22.14 -12.86 37.27
CA GLN A 111 21.92 -11.41 37.42
C GLN A 111 22.99 -10.63 36.66
N PHE A 112 24.25 -11.09 36.71
CA PHE A 112 25.33 -10.53 35.91
C PHE A 112 25.00 -10.54 34.41
N LEU A 113 24.61 -11.71 33.87
CA LEU A 113 24.21 -11.84 32.46
C LEU A 113 22.98 -11.00 32.11
N LEU A 114 22.02 -10.87 33.01
CA LEU A 114 20.86 -9.99 32.82
C LEU A 114 21.27 -8.52 32.72
N GLY A 115 22.17 -8.05 33.59
CA GLY A 115 22.68 -6.68 33.53
C GLY A 115 23.46 -6.40 32.24
N VAL A 116 24.24 -7.35 31.75
CA VAL A 116 24.91 -7.26 30.44
C VAL A 116 23.92 -7.16 29.29
N ALA A 117 22.87 -7.99 29.29
CA ALA A 117 21.84 -7.98 28.27
C ALA A 117 21.02 -6.67 28.31
N LEU A 118 20.68 -6.17 29.49
CA LEU A 118 19.97 -4.90 29.69
C LEU A 118 20.84 -3.70 29.27
N GLY A 119 22.13 -3.70 29.59
CA GLY A 119 23.06 -2.66 29.13
C GLY A 119 23.19 -2.62 27.61
N THR A 120 23.24 -3.79 26.97
CA THR A 120 23.25 -3.94 25.51
C THR A 120 21.98 -3.32 24.88
N LEU A 121 20.79 -3.70 25.36
CA LEU A 121 19.54 -3.12 24.87
C LEU A 121 19.50 -1.61 25.15
N GLY A 122 19.70 -1.19 26.39
CA GLY A 122 19.60 0.21 26.80
C GLY A 122 20.48 1.14 25.98
N ALA A 123 21.73 0.76 25.73
CA ALA A 123 22.64 1.56 24.90
C ALA A 123 22.18 1.66 23.45
N THR A 124 21.71 0.56 22.85
CA THR A 124 21.17 0.60 21.47
C THR A 124 19.93 1.47 21.36
N PHE A 125 19.01 1.39 22.31
CA PHE A 125 17.83 2.25 22.36
C PHE A 125 18.20 3.71 22.53
N PHE A 126 19.14 4.01 23.42
CA PHE A 126 19.60 5.36 23.63
C PHE A 126 20.16 5.96 22.34
N VAL A 127 21.01 5.22 21.62
CA VAL A 127 21.56 5.71 20.35
C VAL A 127 20.46 5.94 19.32
N TRP A 128 19.48 5.05 19.23
CA TRP A 128 18.45 5.14 18.19
C TRP A 128 17.35 6.18 18.48
N VAL A 129 16.93 6.29 19.73
CA VAL A 129 15.81 7.16 20.13
C VAL A 129 16.30 8.58 20.39
N ILE A 130 17.54 8.75 20.86
CA ILE A 130 18.06 10.05 21.29
C ILE A 130 19.18 10.51 20.36
N VAL A 131 20.23 9.72 20.18
CA VAL A 131 21.43 10.16 19.45
C VAL A 131 21.15 10.35 17.95
N ASP A 132 20.46 9.41 17.30
CA ASP A 132 20.12 9.45 15.87
C ASP A 132 19.27 10.70 15.52
N PRO A 133 18.15 11.01 16.21
CA PRO A 133 17.39 12.23 15.94
C PRO A 133 18.17 13.50 16.20
N ILE A 134 18.97 13.55 17.27
CA ILE A 134 19.81 14.73 17.57
C ILE A 134 20.86 14.93 16.48
N ALA A 135 21.53 13.86 16.04
CA ALA A 135 22.50 13.93 14.95
C ALA A 135 21.84 14.42 13.66
N GLY A 136 20.65 13.93 13.32
CA GLY A 136 19.88 14.42 12.17
C GLY A 136 19.45 15.89 12.29
N LEU A 137 19.06 16.34 13.49
CA LEU A 137 18.74 17.76 13.74
C LEU A 137 19.99 18.64 13.62
N LEU A 138 21.13 18.20 14.15
CA LEU A 138 22.41 18.90 14.04
C LEU A 138 22.87 19.00 12.58
N GLU A 139 22.71 17.94 11.78
CA GLU A 139 22.96 18.00 10.34
C GLU A 139 22.08 19.04 9.66
N MET A 140 20.80 19.09 10.00
CA MET A 140 19.85 20.06 9.43
C MET A 140 20.18 21.50 9.85
N LEU A 141 20.68 21.71 11.08
CA LEU A 141 20.99 23.04 11.60
C LEU A 141 22.35 23.56 11.15
N LEU A 142 23.36 22.68 11.06
CA LEU A 142 24.76 23.07 10.86
C LEU A 142 25.23 22.98 9.41
N VAL A 143 24.58 22.19 8.54
CA VAL A 143 25.08 21.94 7.18
C VAL A 143 24.18 22.59 6.10
N PRO A 144 24.56 23.77 5.57
CA PRO A 144 23.79 24.45 4.53
C PRO A 144 23.75 23.68 3.19
N ALA A 145 24.77 22.87 2.89
CA ALA A 145 24.81 22.02 1.70
C ALA A 145 23.72 20.92 1.70
N SER A 146 23.42 20.35 2.87
CA SER A 146 22.36 19.34 3.04
C SER A 146 20.97 19.95 2.76
N ARG A 147 20.73 21.20 3.18
CA ARG A 147 19.46 21.91 2.92
C ARG A 147 19.22 22.13 1.43
N LYS A 148 20.26 22.49 0.68
CA LYS A 148 20.17 22.76 -0.77
C LYS A 148 19.80 21.50 -1.55
N HIS A 149 20.47 20.38 -1.29
CA HIS A 149 20.18 19.12 -1.98
C HIS A 149 18.81 18.54 -1.62
N ARG A 150 18.37 18.69 -0.37
CA ARG A 150 17.00 18.30 0.01
C ARG A 150 15.94 19.14 -0.72
N ALA A 151 16.18 20.45 -0.85
CA ALA A 151 15.28 21.33 -1.59
C ALA A 151 15.24 20.96 -3.09
N GLU A 152 16.39 20.63 -3.68
CA GLU A 152 16.49 20.16 -5.07
C GLU A 152 15.70 18.85 -5.28
N ARG A 153 15.88 17.83 -4.43
CA ARG A 153 15.10 16.58 -4.55
C ARG A 153 13.59 16.79 -4.38
N LEU A 154 13.18 17.65 -3.46
CA LEU A 154 11.76 17.97 -3.28
C LEU A 154 11.20 18.70 -4.51
N ALA A 155 11.99 19.59 -5.12
CA ALA A 155 11.61 20.27 -6.35
C ALA A 155 11.52 19.30 -7.54
N GLU A 156 12.49 18.39 -7.70
CA GLU A 156 12.48 17.34 -8.73
C GLU A 156 11.30 16.39 -8.57
N ALA A 157 11.04 15.92 -7.34
CA ALA A 157 9.91 15.04 -7.05
C ALA A 157 8.57 15.74 -7.33
N LYS A 158 8.47 17.04 -7.03
CA LYS A 158 7.27 17.83 -7.36
C LYS A 158 7.12 17.99 -8.88
N ALA A 159 8.20 18.33 -9.58
CA ALA A 159 8.18 18.46 -11.03
C ALA A 159 7.82 17.14 -11.73
N GLN A 160 8.28 16.00 -11.21
CA GLN A 160 7.93 14.68 -11.74
C GLN A 160 6.44 14.36 -11.54
N ARG A 161 5.90 14.62 -10.35
CA ARG A 161 4.46 14.43 -10.08
C ARG A 161 3.58 15.28 -11.01
N GLU A 162 3.98 16.53 -11.25
CA GLU A 162 3.26 17.42 -12.17
C GLU A 162 3.32 16.92 -13.62
N ARG A 163 4.45 16.36 -14.06
CA ARG A 163 4.57 15.73 -15.39
C ARG A 163 3.67 14.50 -15.52
N GLU A 164 3.75 13.60 -14.55
CA GLU A 164 2.92 12.38 -14.52
C GLU A 164 1.42 12.72 -14.49
N GLN A 165 1.03 13.76 -13.76
CA GLN A 165 -0.36 14.22 -13.74
C GLN A 165 -0.79 14.76 -15.11
N LYS A 166 0.02 15.60 -15.74
CA LYS A 166 -0.26 16.13 -17.10
C LYS A 166 -0.35 15.01 -18.14
N ASP A 167 0.52 14.01 -18.05
CA ASP A 167 0.51 12.88 -18.98
C ASP A 167 -0.72 11.98 -18.77
N ARG A 168 -1.14 11.76 -17.52
CA ARG A 168 -2.40 11.07 -17.22
C ARG A 168 -3.61 11.83 -17.77
N GLU A 169 -3.67 13.14 -17.57
CA GLU A 169 -4.76 13.98 -18.10
C GLU A 169 -4.81 13.94 -19.63
N ARG A 170 -3.65 13.98 -20.30
CA ARG A 170 -3.57 13.83 -21.76
C ARG A 170 -4.02 12.46 -22.25
N LEU A 171 -3.63 11.39 -21.55
CA LEU A 171 -4.06 10.03 -21.91
C LEU A 171 -5.55 9.85 -21.70
N LEU A 172 -6.11 10.35 -20.60
CA LEU A 172 -7.55 10.32 -20.34
C LEU A 172 -8.32 11.09 -21.42
N ALA A 173 -7.89 12.29 -21.78
CA ALA A 173 -8.53 13.07 -22.84
C ALA A 173 -8.52 12.32 -24.20
N LYS A 174 -7.42 11.64 -24.53
CA LYS A 174 -7.35 10.80 -25.74
C LYS A 174 -8.30 9.60 -25.69
N VAL A 175 -8.38 8.91 -24.55
CA VAL A 175 -9.29 7.78 -24.36
C VAL A 175 -10.75 8.23 -24.47
N PHE A 176 -11.12 9.34 -23.82
CA PHE A 176 -12.46 9.91 -23.92
C PHE A 176 -12.82 10.30 -25.35
N ALA A 177 -11.91 10.97 -26.08
CA ALA A 177 -12.16 11.33 -27.48
C ALA A 177 -12.35 10.09 -28.37
N GLN A 178 -11.58 9.03 -28.13
CA GLN A 178 -11.70 7.78 -28.86
C GLN A 178 -12.99 7.02 -28.50
N GLU A 179 -13.38 7.01 -27.23
CA GLU A 179 -14.61 6.38 -26.75
C GLU A 179 -15.84 7.07 -27.34
N GLU A 180 -15.85 8.40 -27.41
CA GLU A 180 -16.94 9.17 -28.02
C GLU A 180 -17.07 8.87 -29.53
N LEU A 181 -15.95 8.74 -30.25
CA LEU A 181 -15.95 8.33 -31.66
C LEU A 181 -16.49 6.91 -31.84
N ASN A 182 -16.08 5.98 -30.97
CA ASN A 182 -16.56 4.61 -31.00
C ASN A 182 -18.07 4.56 -30.70
N ARG A 183 -18.54 5.35 -29.73
CA ARG A 183 -19.95 5.45 -29.37
C ARG A 183 -20.81 5.88 -30.54
N ARG A 184 -20.40 6.91 -31.29
CA ARG A 184 -21.12 7.35 -32.51
C ARG A 184 -21.20 6.24 -33.56
N ARG A 185 -20.08 5.55 -33.82
CA ARG A 185 -20.07 4.41 -34.75
C ARG A 185 -20.99 3.27 -34.29
N TRP A 186 -21.02 3.00 -32.99
CA TRP A 186 -21.90 1.98 -32.43
C TRP A 186 -23.36 2.39 -32.52
N GLN A 187 -23.69 3.66 -32.23
CA GLN A 187 -25.05 4.17 -32.41
C GLN A 187 -25.52 4.01 -33.85
N GLU A 188 -24.72 4.41 -34.83
CA GLU A 188 -25.04 4.23 -36.26
C GLU A 188 -25.21 2.75 -36.65
N ALA A 189 -24.32 1.86 -36.18
CA ALA A 189 -24.36 0.44 -36.52
C ALA A 189 -25.50 -0.33 -35.82
N LEU A 190 -25.83 0.04 -34.59
CA LEU A 190 -26.78 -0.65 -33.73
C LEU A 190 -28.19 -0.06 -33.80
N GLN A 191 -28.37 1.14 -34.35
CA GLN A 191 -29.68 1.78 -34.52
C GLN A 191 -30.77 0.85 -35.12
N PRO A 192 -30.54 0.14 -36.24
CA PRO A 192 -31.57 -0.74 -36.80
C PRO A 192 -31.92 -1.91 -35.87
N ASP A 193 -30.93 -2.42 -35.14
CA ASP A 193 -31.14 -3.51 -34.18
C ASP A 193 -31.85 -2.99 -32.91
N ALA A 194 -31.60 -1.73 -32.51
CA ALA A 194 -32.29 -1.06 -31.41
C ALA A 194 -33.77 -0.83 -31.71
N GLU A 195 -34.09 -0.40 -32.94
CA GLU A 195 -35.45 -0.20 -33.41
C GLU A 195 -36.25 -1.51 -33.44
N LYS A 196 -35.63 -2.59 -33.92
CA LYS A 196 -36.22 -3.94 -33.88
C LYS A 196 -36.47 -4.40 -32.45
N LEU A 197 -35.47 -4.27 -31.58
CA LEU A 197 -35.59 -4.67 -30.17
C LEU A 197 -36.66 -3.86 -29.44
N ALA A 198 -36.78 -2.56 -29.73
CA ALA A 198 -37.86 -1.73 -29.22
C ALA A 198 -39.23 -2.21 -29.73
N GLY A 199 -39.34 -2.60 -31.00
CA GLY A 199 -40.56 -3.17 -31.57
C GLY A 199 -41.01 -4.46 -30.87
N LEU A 200 -40.05 -5.35 -30.55
CA LEU A 200 -40.32 -6.59 -29.80
C LEU A 200 -40.85 -6.30 -28.38
N LEU A 201 -40.39 -5.22 -27.75
CA LEU A 201 -40.84 -4.83 -26.40
C LEU A 201 -42.22 -4.16 -26.36
N THR A 202 -42.67 -3.56 -27.46
CA THR A 202 -43.92 -2.77 -27.50
C THR A 202 -45.12 -3.53 -28.06
N THR A 203 -44.95 -4.75 -28.56
CA THR A 203 -46.01 -5.47 -29.27
C THR A 203 -46.67 -6.49 -28.33
N ASP A 204 -47.94 -6.27 -27.99
CA ASP A 204 -48.69 -7.09 -27.03
C ASP A 204 -49.08 -8.50 -27.53
N GLU A 205 -48.93 -8.79 -28.84
CA GLU A 205 -49.39 -10.04 -29.48
C GLU A 205 -48.27 -10.98 -29.96
N ILE A 206 -47.00 -10.74 -29.63
CA ILE A 206 -45.90 -11.59 -30.10
C ILE A 206 -45.78 -12.86 -29.25
N ASP A 207 -45.57 -14.00 -29.92
CA ASP A 207 -45.12 -15.24 -29.29
C ASP A 207 -43.81 -14.99 -28.52
N PHE A 208 -43.89 -15.01 -27.20
CA PHE A 208 -42.80 -14.63 -26.29
C PHE A 208 -41.51 -15.41 -26.57
N GLU A 209 -41.61 -16.68 -26.98
CA GLU A 209 -40.43 -17.48 -27.34
C GLU A 209 -39.72 -16.96 -28.60
N GLN A 210 -40.48 -16.47 -29.57
CA GLN A 210 -39.91 -15.94 -30.80
C GLN A 210 -39.27 -14.56 -30.57
N ALA A 211 -39.90 -13.71 -29.75
CA ALA A 211 -39.31 -12.44 -29.33
C ALA A 211 -38.00 -12.63 -28.56
N GLU A 212 -37.94 -13.62 -27.66
CA GLU A 212 -36.73 -13.96 -26.92
C GLU A 212 -35.59 -14.40 -27.85
N ARG A 213 -35.85 -15.31 -28.80
CA ARG A 213 -34.81 -15.78 -29.75
C ARG A 213 -34.25 -14.65 -30.60
N GLU A 214 -35.11 -13.76 -31.10
CA GLU A 214 -34.68 -12.63 -31.91
C GLU A 214 -33.92 -11.58 -31.07
N ALA A 215 -34.38 -11.32 -29.84
CA ALA A 215 -33.66 -10.48 -28.91
C ALA A 215 -32.27 -11.05 -28.58
N VAL A 216 -32.14 -12.36 -28.37
CA VAL A 216 -30.87 -13.05 -28.11
C VAL A 216 -29.93 -12.92 -29.31
N ASP A 217 -30.40 -13.15 -30.53
CA ASP A 217 -29.58 -13.01 -31.75
C ASP A 217 -29.02 -11.58 -31.91
N ILE A 218 -29.89 -10.58 -31.71
CA ILE A 218 -29.52 -9.17 -31.67
C ILE A 218 -28.46 -8.91 -30.58
N GLY A 219 -28.62 -9.48 -29.38
CA GLY A 219 -27.68 -9.36 -28.27
C GLY A 219 -26.32 -9.98 -28.58
N VAL A 220 -26.28 -11.17 -29.19
CA VAL A 220 -25.05 -11.85 -29.61
C VAL A 220 -24.33 -11.05 -30.69
N LYS A 221 -25.06 -10.49 -31.66
CA LYS A 221 -24.49 -9.63 -32.70
C LYS A 221 -23.87 -8.37 -32.11
N ALA A 222 -24.55 -7.70 -31.18
CA ALA A 222 -24.01 -6.53 -30.48
C ALA A 222 -22.76 -6.88 -29.65
N TRP A 223 -22.75 -8.05 -29.00
CA TRP A 223 -21.57 -8.57 -28.30
C TRP A 223 -20.38 -8.80 -29.24
N GLN A 224 -20.60 -9.34 -30.44
CA GLN A 224 -19.53 -9.56 -31.41
C GLN A 224 -18.93 -8.24 -31.94
N ILE A 225 -19.72 -7.17 -32.02
CA ILE A 225 -19.29 -5.87 -32.54
C ILE A 225 -18.40 -5.11 -31.52
N GLY A 226 -18.75 -5.12 -30.24
CA GLY A 226 -17.98 -4.37 -29.23
C GLY A 226 -18.19 -4.83 -27.79
N GLY A 227 -18.60 -6.08 -27.62
CA GLY A 227 -18.77 -6.74 -26.32
C GLY A 227 -19.83 -6.06 -25.45
N LEU A 228 -19.48 -5.92 -24.18
CA LEU A 228 -20.35 -5.37 -23.14
C LEU A 228 -20.85 -3.96 -23.42
N SER A 229 -19.98 -3.09 -23.94
CA SER A 229 -20.30 -1.68 -24.15
C SER A 229 -21.37 -1.51 -25.22
N CYS A 230 -21.27 -2.26 -26.33
CA CYS A 230 -22.27 -2.26 -27.38
C CYS A 230 -23.63 -2.80 -26.91
N MET A 231 -23.64 -3.90 -26.14
CA MET A 231 -24.90 -4.43 -25.59
C MET A 231 -25.59 -3.42 -24.67
N ARG A 232 -24.84 -2.69 -23.84
CA ARG A 232 -25.40 -1.65 -22.96
C ARG A 232 -25.96 -0.47 -23.76
N GLU A 233 -25.18 0.05 -24.70
CA GLU A 233 -25.63 1.15 -25.56
C GLU A 233 -26.89 0.74 -26.35
N LEU A 234 -26.94 -0.50 -26.87
CA LEU A 234 -28.10 -1.05 -27.56
C LEU A 234 -29.34 -1.10 -26.67
N ARG A 235 -29.22 -1.63 -25.44
CA ARG A 235 -30.32 -1.64 -24.46
C ARG A 235 -30.78 -0.22 -24.14
N ASP A 236 -29.85 0.69 -23.88
CA ASP A 236 -30.17 2.08 -23.55
C ASP A 236 -30.89 2.79 -24.71
N MET A 237 -30.46 2.56 -25.96
CA MET A 237 -31.14 3.06 -27.16
C MET A 237 -32.54 2.48 -27.33
N ALA A 238 -32.69 1.15 -27.21
CA ALA A 238 -34.00 0.49 -27.33
C ALA A 238 -34.97 0.97 -26.24
N MET A 239 -34.51 1.07 -24.98
CA MET A 239 -35.32 1.58 -23.87
C MET A 239 -35.71 3.05 -24.05
N ALA A 240 -34.81 3.90 -24.58
CA ALA A 240 -35.14 5.28 -24.91
C ALA A 240 -36.21 5.38 -26.01
N MET A 241 -36.12 4.53 -27.03
CA MET A 241 -37.14 4.45 -28.09
C MET A 241 -38.49 3.95 -27.56
N CYS A 242 -38.51 2.95 -26.68
CA CYS A 242 -39.75 2.48 -26.04
C CYS A 242 -40.40 3.57 -25.19
N LYS A 243 -39.62 4.29 -24.37
CA LYS A 243 -40.14 5.40 -23.55
C LYS A 243 -40.75 6.53 -24.39
N ASN A 244 -40.18 6.80 -25.56
CA ASN A 244 -40.73 7.81 -26.46
C ASN A 244 -42.05 7.37 -27.12
N LYS A 245 -42.25 6.05 -27.31
CA LYS A 245 -43.46 5.50 -27.95
C LYS A 245 -44.59 5.23 -26.94
N CYS A 246 -44.28 4.80 -25.73
CA CYS A 246 -45.25 4.48 -24.68
C CYS A 246 -45.18 5.54 -23.57
N GLN A 247 -46.06 6.55 -23.63
CA GLN A 247 -46.03 7.67 -22.67
C GLN A 247 -46.52 7.32 -21.25
N ASP A 248 -47.23 6.20 -21.03
CA ASP A 248 -47.88 5.91 -19.73
C ASP A 248 -47.82 4.45 -19.23
N SER A 249 -47.26 3.50 -19.98
CA SER A 249 -47.12 2.12 -19.50
C SER A 249 -45.75 1.88 -18.87
N ALA A 250 -45.73 1.20 -17.73
CA ALA A 250 -44.48 0.75 -17.10
C ALA A 250 -43.81 -0.29 -18.02
N ILE A 251 -42.89 0.17 -18.87
CA ILE A 251 -42.10 -0.71 -19.75
C ILE A 251 -41.26 -1.63 -18.88
N ILE A 252 -41.58 -2.92 -18.90
CA ILE A 252 -40.83 -3.95 -18.20
C ILE A 252 -39.59 -4.28 -19.03
N ASP A 253 -38.41 -4.22 -18.41
CA ASP A 253 -37.13 -4.48 -19.06
C ASP A 253 -36.88 -5.99 -19.23
N TYR A 254 -37.58 -6.58 -20.21
CA TYR A 254 -37.42 -7.99 -20.59
C TYR A 254 -36.07 -8.29 -21.24
N ILE A 255 -35.42 -7.28 -21.85
CA ILE A 255 -34.05 -7.40 -22.39
C ILE A 255 -33.11 -7.92 -21.31
N SER A 256 -33.29 -7.43 -20.08
CA SER A 256 -32.46 -7.86 -18.97
C SER A 256 -32.50 -9.38 -18.78
N THR A 257 -33.68 -9.98 -18.88
CA THR A 257 -33.91 -11.42 -18.70
C THR A 257 -33.48 -12.21 -19.92
N TRP A 258 -33.82 -11.74 -21.13
CA TRP A 258 -33.50 -12.46 -22.38
C TRP A 258 -32.00 -12.55 -22.66
N TRP A 259 -31.21 -11.58 -22.22
CA TRP A 259 -29.75 -11.60 -22.42
C TRP A 259 -29.00 -12.26 -21.28
N ASP A 260 -29.68 -12.79 -20.25
CA ASP A 260 -29.02 -13.45 -19.14
C ASP A 260 -28.21 -14.66 -19.64
N GLY A 261 -26.92 -14.70 -19.33
CA GLY A 261 -25.98 -15.70 -19.87
C GLY A 261 -25.13 -15.25 -21.07
N ILE A 262 -25.43 -14.12 -21.73
CA ILE A 262 -24.55 -13.56 -22.76
C ILE A 262 -23.42 -12.77 -22.08
N GLY A 263 -22.22 -13.37 -21.99
CA GLY A 263 -20.99 -12.64 -21.67
C GLY A 263 -20.95 -11.94 -20.30
N ASN A 264 -21.73 -12.41 -19.30
CA ASN A 264 -21.82 -11.79 -17.97
C ASN A 264 -22.18 -10.29 -17.99
N TRP A 265 -23.04 -9.86 -18.92
CA TRP A 265 -23.24 -8.43 -19.18
C TRP A 265 -23.81 -7.58 -18.03
N ARG A 266 -24.50 -8.24 -17.09
CA ARG A 266 -24.99 -7.67 -15.83
C ARG A 266 -23.88 -7.41 -14.80
N ASN A 267 -22.76 -8.12 -14.86
CA ASN A 267 -21.66 -7.97 -13.88
C ASN A 267 -20.73 -6.82 -14.28
N SER A 268 -20.89 -5.69 -13.59
CA SER A 268 -20.14 -4.46 -13.82
C SER A 268 -19.04 -4.23 -12.78
N SER A 269 -18.09 -5.15 -12.66
CA SER A 269 -16.91 -4.94 -11.78
C SER A 269 -16.05 -3.74 -12.17
N LEU A 270 -16.15 -3.26 -13.43
CA LEU A 270 -15.42 -2.07 -13.91
C LEU A 270 -16.13 -0.73 -13.63
N ALA A 271 -17.45 -0.71 -13.41
CA ALA A 271 -18.19 0.54 -13.15
C ALA A 271 -18.09 1.00 -11.68
N GLN A 272 -17.88 0.07 -10.73
CA GLN A 272 -17.70 0.40 -9.32
C GLN A 272 -16.32 1.03 -9.02
N ASN A 273 -15.27 0.69 -9.78
CA ASN A 273 -13.94 1.28 -9.57
C ASN A 273 -13.83 2.73 -10.08
N ASN A 274 -14.57 3.11 -11.14
CA ASN A 274 -14.55 4.51 -11.62
C ASN A 274 -15.39 5.46 -10.76
N LYS A 275 -16.47 4.98 -10.13
CA LYS A 275 -17.20 5.80 -9.13
C LYS A 275 -16.40 6.00 -7.85
N SER A 276 -15.58 5.04 -7.43
CA SER A 276 -14.71 5.23 -6.25
C SER A 276 -13.67 6.32 -6.49
N LEU A 277 -13.12 6.42 -7.71
CA LEU A 277 -12.15 7.46 -8.09
C LEU A 277 -12.77 8.86 -8.22
N SER A 278 -14.06 8.98 -8.57
CA SER A 278 -14.75 10.27 -8.60
C SER A 278 -15.18 10.76 -7.21
N THR A 279 -15.59 9.86 -6.30
CA THR A 279 -16.06 10.27 -4.97
C THR A 279 -14.92 10.64 -4.02
N THR A 280 -13.70 10.10 -4.20
CA THR A 280 -12.53 10.52 -3.42
C THR A 280 -12.01 11.91 -3.81
N ARG A 281 -12.40 12.46 -4.98
CA ARG A 281 -12.03 13.83 -5.39
C ARG A 281 -12.90 14.94 -4.79
N LEU A 282 -14.03 14.61 -4.16
CA LEU A 282 -14.90 15.60 -3.51
C LEU A 282 -14.77 15.65 -1.98
N ALA A 283 -13.92 14.80 -1.38
CA ALA A 283 -13.68 14.78 0.07
C ALA A 283 -12.35 15.45 0.49
N PHE A 284 -11.64 16.10 -0.44
CA PHE A 284 -10.46 16.91 -0.17
C PHE A 284 -10.63 18.30 -0.78
N PHE A 285 -11.58 19.04 -0.24
CA PHE A 285 -11.51 20.50 -0.13
C PHE A 285 -11.67 20.85 1.35
#